data_AF-A0A645CI91-F1
#
_entry.id   AF-A0A645CI91-F1
#
_cell.length_a   1.000
_cell.length_b   1.000
_cell.length_c   1.000
_cell.angle_alpha   90.00
_cell.angle_beta   90.00
_cell.angle_gamma   90.00
#
_symmetry.space_group_name_H-M   'P 1'
#
loop_
_entity.id
_entity.type
_entity.pdbx_description
1 polymer ?
#
loop_
_entity_poly.entity_id
_entity_poly.type
_entity_poly.pdbx_seq_one_letter_code
_entity_poly.pdbx_strand_id
1 'polypeptide(L)' 'MDEIDNLLEKYVERFEENFPIFLVLGMDGEEIRKLLEESLETGKPFRPELDPDKIY' A
#
# COMPACT_ATOMS: atom_id res chain seq x y z
N MET A 1 -6.94 14.49 -9.92
CA MET A 1 -6.92 13.19 -9.24
C MET A 1 -5.50 12.73 -9.32
N ASP A 2 -4.83 12.69 -8.18
CA ASP A 2 -3.42 12.31 -8.13
C ASP A 2 -3.29 10.83 -8.52
N GLU A 3 -2.19 10.45 -9.18
CA GLU A 3 -1.99 9.09 -9.70
C GLU A 3 -2.10 8.01 -8.60
N ILE A 4 -1.70 8.35 -7.38
CA ILE A 4 -1.81 7.52 -6.19
C ILE A 4 -3.27 7.31 -5.76
N ASP A 5 -4.14 8.33 -5.86
CA ASP A 5 -5.55 8.21 -5.49
C ASP A 5 -6.24 7.12 -6.34
N ASN A 6 -5.96 7.11 -7.64
CA ASN A 6 -6.50 6.09 -8.55
C ASN A 6 -5.99 4.67 -8.22
N LEU A 7 -4.75 4.54 -7.76
CA LEU A 7 -4.19 3.25 -7.33
C LEU A 7 -4.80 2.78 -6.01
N LEU A 8 -5.07 3.71 -5.08
CA LEU A 8 -5.74 3.41 -3.81
C LEU A 8 -7.18 2.95 -4.04
N GLU A 9 -7.93 3.61 -4.92
CA GLU A 9 -9.28 3.18 -5.29
C GLU A 9 -9.26 1.75 -5.87
N LYS A 10 -8.37 1.47 -6.83
CA LYS A 10 -8.20 0.12 -7.39
C LYS A 10 -7.81 -0.92 -6.33
N TYR A 11 -6.99 -0.51 -5.36
CA TYR A 11 -6.57 -1.40 -4.27
C TYR A 11 -7.78 -1.79 -3.40
N VAL A 12 -8.62 -0.81 -3.04
CA VAL A 12 -9.85 -1.05 -2.28
C VAL A 12 -10.82 -1.93 -3.07
N GLU A 13 -11.01 -1.66 -4.36
CA GLU A 13 -11.88 -2.48 -5.22
C GLU A 13 -11.39 -3.93 -5.35
N ARG A 14 -10.07 -4.15 -5.39
CA ARG A 14 -9.49 -5.49 -5.59
C ARG A 14 -9.43 -6.32 -4.32
N PHE A 15 -9.14 -5.69 -3.19
CA PHE A 15 -8.87 -6.40 -1.93
C PHE A 15 -9.96 -6.21 -0.88
N GLU A 16 -10.95 -5.34 -1.14
CA GLU A 16 -11.99 -4.95 -0.19
C GLU A 16 -11.41 -4.42 1.14
N GLU A 17 -10.19 -3.88 1.11
CA GLU A 17 -9.50 -3.32 2.26
C GLU A 17 -8.72 -2.05 1.89
N ASN A 18 -8.52 -1.16 2.86
CA ASN A 18 -7.72 0.05 2.66
C ASN A 18 -6.23 -0.29 2.69
N PHE A 19 -5.46 0.36 1.81
CA PHE A 19 -4.00 0.30 1.87
C PHE A 19 -3.50 0.87 3.21
N PRO A 20 -2.58 0.20 3.92
CA PRO A 20 -2.15 0.64 5.25
C PRO A 20 -1.13 1.79 5.16
N ILE A 21 -1.58 2.98 4.72
CA ILE A 21 -0.77 4.19 4.55
C ILE A 21 0.06 4.52 5.79
N PHE A 22 -0.48 4.28 6.99
CA PHE A 22 0.23 4.53 8.25
C PHE A 22 1.52 3.71 8.40
N LEU A 23 1.59 2.52 7.80
CA LEU A 23 2.79 1.66 7.87
C LEU A 23 3.90 2.09 6.91
N VAL A 24 3.57 2.95 5.95
CA VAL A 24 4.51 3.52 4.97
C VAL A 24 4.70 5.03 5.17
N LEU A 25 4.24 5.56 6.32
CA LEU A 25 4.33 6.97 6.63
C LEU A 25 5.81 7.37 6.78
N GLY A 26 6.34 8.12 5.81
CA GLY A 26 7.76 8.48 5.72
C GLY A 26 8.50 7.89 4.52
N MET A 27 7.86 7.00 3.75
CA MET A 27 8.32 6.61 2.41
C MET A 27 8.01 7.71 1.38
N ASP A 28 8.78 7.75 0.30
CA ASP A 28 8.51 8.66 -0.81
C ASP A 28 7.26 8.22 -1.59
N GLY A 29 6.58 9.16 -2.25
CA GLY A 29 5.38 8.89 -3.04
C GLY A 29 5.61 7.84 -4.14
N GLU A 30 6.79 7.83 -4.75
CA GLU A 30 7.20 6.83 -5.74
C GLU A 30 7.36 5.43 -5.14
N GLU A 31 7.83 5.32 -3.90
CA GLU A 31 7.94 4.02 -3.21
C GLU A 31 6.54 3.47 -2.88
N ILE A 32 5.66 4.34 -2.38
CA ILE A 32 4.26 3.98 -2.11
C ILE A 32 3.55 3.54 -3.39
N ARG A 33 3.77 4.25 -4.50
CA ARG A 33 3.25 3.90 -5.83
C ARG A 33 3.69 2.51 -6.27
N LYS A 34 4.98 2.18 -6.14
CA LYS A 34 5.51 0.85 -6.48
C LYS A 34 4.88 -0.26 -5.64
N LEU A 35 4.71 -0.05 -4.33
CA LEU A 35 4.08 -1.04 -3.45
C LEU A 35 2.61 -1.30 -3.83
N LEU A 36 1.88 -0.24 -4.20
CA LEU A 36 0.52 -0.34 -4.71
C LEU A 36 0.46 -1.10 -6.03
N GLU A 37 1.30 -0.73 -6.99
CA GLU A 37 1.39 -1.42 -8.30
C GLU A 37 1.74 -2.90 -8.12
N GLU A 38 2.75 -3.24 -7.32
CA GLU A 38 3.15 -4.63 -7.05
C GLU A 38 2.02 -5.43 -6.41
N SER A 39 1.32 -4.85 -5.44
CA SER A 39 0.17 -5.52 -4.79
C SER A 39 -0.93 -5.79 -5.81
N LEU A 40 -1.29 -4.79 -6.62
CA LEU A 40 -2.30 -4.91 -7.68
C LEU A 40 -1.88 -5.91 -8.76
N GLU A 41 -0.63 -5.97 -9.17
CA GLU A 41 -0.14 -6.92 -10.18
C GLU A 41 -0.14 -8.36 -9.65
N THR A 42 0.41 -8.57 -8.46
CA THR A 42 0.51 -9.90 -7.83
C THR A 42 -0.83 -10.42 -7.32
N GLY A 43 -1.82 -9.53 -7.12
CA GLY A 43 -3.08 -9.86 -6.49
C GLY A 43 -2.91 -10.26 -5.02
N LYS A 44 -1.84 -9.78 -4.37
CA LYS A 44 -1.62 -9.96 -2.95
C LYS A 44 -1.68 -8.60 -2.27
N PRO A 45 -2.49 -8.44 -1.20
CA PRO A 45 -2.50 -7.20 -0.46
C PRO A 45 -1.15 -6.95 0.20
N PHE A 46 -0.77 -5.68 0.30
CA PHE A 46 0.44 -5.25 0.98
C PHE A 46 0.37 -5.62 2.46
N ARG A 47 1.31 -6.46 2.88
CA ARG A 47 1.53 -6.87 4.26
C ARG A 47 3.02 -6.63 4.56
N PRO A 48 3.40 -5.48 5.14
CA PRO A 48 4.76 -5.31 5.58
C PRO A 48 5.05 -6.33 6.67
N GLU A 49 6.27 -6.87 6.68
CA GLU A 49 6.73 -7.67 7.81
C GLU A 49 6.78 -6.75 9.04
N LEU A 50 5.79 -6.90 9.93
CA LEU A 50 5.78 -6.22 11.21
C LEU A 50 6.82 -6.93 12.08
N ASP A 51 7.93 -6.27 12.34
CA ASP A 51 8.90 -6.72 13.32
C ASP A 51 8.23 -6.69 14.70
N PRO A 52 7.99 -7.86 15.34
CA PRO A 52 7.27 -7.92 16.61
C PRO A 52 8.00 -7.18 17.74
N ASP A 53 9.29 -6.88 17.57
CA ASP A 53 10.10 -6.14 18.54
C ASP A 53 10.05 -4.61 18.34
N LYS A 54 9.37 -4.12 17.28
CA LYS A 54 9.19 -2.69 17.01
C LYS A 54 7.78 -2.22 17.32
N ILE A 55 7.70 -1.19 18.17
CA ILE A 55 6.46 -0.46 18.44
C ILE A 55 6.37 0.68 17.42
N TYR A 56 5.40 0.60 16.51
CA TYR A 56 5.08 1.59 15.48
C TYR A 56 4.00 2.56 15.94
#